data_AF-I0L8T4-F1
#
_entry.id   AF-I0L8T4-F1
#
_cell.length_a   1.000
_cell.length_b   1.000
_cell.length_c   1.000
_cell.angle_alpha   90.00
_cell.angle_beta   90.00
_cell.angle_gamma   90.00
#
_symmetry.space_group_name_H-M   'P 1'
#
loop_
_entity.id
_entity.type
_entity.pdbx_description
1 polymer ?
#
loop_
_entity_poly.entity_id
_entity_poly.type
_entity_poly.pdbx_seq_one_letter_code
_entity_poly.pdbx_strand_id
1 'polypeptide(L)'
;MRAGDLLRQLDQRLLPPLTRAVARLGDRSGRSGVLTWAAVLSAAAVLGTAVWAADDAPVGDRTVGEVTRVGVADGDSVPGYLRSAAADLAALSPTAPATGDGTYALVVLDAYLPPQRLTAVLGDVSVSTVFGRVPLPGRQTEIVRIPALRVPDDVVAGMAQVATRKDGEAADYRARAAGVRGDGAADRELRERYATDADVASAEAAAYRTGCACVYAAVVRAAPEVLRGVASRPDVRAVDPAPEVYRLDRTVFNPPLPEQHDVVRPPADTGPGPEPTPVASGWSTPSAPSTPSTPRPPVPMGESSEPAPLVTIPSPESPSVEPTEAAPPSVTTSPDATGVGLLPPSPS
;
A
#
# COMPACT_ATOMS: atom_id res chain seq x y z
N MET A 1 -6.90 -26.29 32.46
CA MET A 1 -7.41 -27.60 31.97
C MET A 1 -6.54 -28.02 30.79
N ARG A 2 -5.93 -29.21 30.85
CA ARG A 2 -4.89 -29.62 29.90
C ARG A 2 -5.54 -30.16 28.61
N ALA A 3 -5.02 -29.77 27.45
CA ALA A 3 -5.53 -30.17 26.12
C ALA A 3 -5.66 -31.70 25.93
N GLY A 4 -4.90 -32.51 26.68
CA GLY A 4 -5.00 -33.97 26.66
C GLY A 4 -6.31 -34.53 27.24
N ASP A 5 -6.94 -33.85 28.19
CA ASP A 5 -8.22 -34.32 28.76
C ASP A 5 -9.39 -34.05 27.80
N LEU A 6 -9.28 -32.98 27.01
CA LEU A 6 -10.28 -32.58 26.01
C LEU A 6 -10.28 -33.55 24.82
N LEU A 7 -9.11 -34.03 24.40
CA LEU A 7 -8.98 -35.07 23.37
C LEU A 7 -9.54 -36.42 23.83
N ARG A 8 -9.30 -36.83 25.08
CA ARG A 8 -9.90 -38.07 25.63
C ARG A 8 -11.42 -37.98 25.77
N GLN A 9 -11.94 -36.80 26.11
CA GLN A 9 -13.37 -36.58 26.28
C GLN A 9 -14.12 -36.55 24.94
N LEU A 10 -13.46 -36.06 23.88
CA LEU A 10 -13.96 -36.15 22.50
C LEU A 10 -13.96 -37.60 21.99
N ASP A 11 -12.89 -38.35 22.25
CA ASP A 11 -12.75 -39.74 21.80
C ASP A 11 -13.81 -40.66 22.43
N GLN A 12 -14.10 -40.47 23.72
CA GLN A 12 -15.12 -41.26 24.43
C GLN A 12 -16.57 -40.90 24.07
N ARG A 13 -16.85 -39.68 23.58
CA ARG A 13 -18.21 -39.26 23.22
C ARG A 13 -18.57 -39.50 21.75
N LEU A 14 -17.59 -39.54 20.85
CA LEU A 14 -17.82 -39.64 19.41
C LEU A 14 -17.73 -41.08 18.86
N LEU A 15 -16.94 -41.96 19.47
CA LEU A 15 -16.80 -43.35 19.01
C LEU A 15 -18.04 -44.25 19.22
N PRO A 16 -18.79 -44.18 20.33
CA PRO A 16 -19.98 -45.02 20.54
C PRO A 16 -21.16 -44.75 19.57
N PRO A 17 -21.47 -43.51 19.14
CA PRO A 17 -22.53 -43.28 18.16
C PRO A 17 -22.08 -43.63 16.73
N LEU A 18 -20.80 -43.42 16.38
CA LEU A 18 -20.29 -43.74 15.04
C LEU A 18 -20.24 -45.26 14.79
N THR A 19 -19.86 -46.05 15.79
CA THR A 19 -19.87 -47.52 15.69
C THR A 19 -21.29 -48.09 15.52
N ARG A 20 -22.32 -47.47 16.12
CA ARG A 20 -23.74 -47.86 15.90
C ARG A 20 -24.28 -47.42 14.54
N ALA A 21 -23.80 -46.31 13.99
CA ALA A 21 -24.16 -45.85 12.66
C ALA A 21 -23.57 -46.76 11.56
N VAL A 22 -22.33 -47.23 11.75
CA VAL A 22 -21.66 -48.15 10.80
C VAL A 22 -22.29 -49.55 10.84
N ALA A 23 -22.73 -50.04 12.00
CA ALA A 23 -23.42 -51.33 12.10
C ALA A 23 -24.81 -51.34 11.42
N ARG A 24 -25.51 -50.20 11.36
CA ARG A 24 -26.80 -50.08 10.64
C ARG A 24 -26.66 -49.92 9.13
N LEU A 25 -25.45 -49.64 8.63
CA LEU A 25 -25.17 -49.52 7.20
C LEU A 25 -24.85 -50.87 6.54
N GLY A 26 -24.79 -51.96 7.30
CA GLY A 26 -24.43 -53.29 6.82
C GLY A 26 -25.56 -54.06 6.11
N ASP A 27 -26.82 -53.62 6.20
CA ASP A 27 -27.96 -54.53 5.91
C ASP A 27 -28.98 -54.03 4.89
N ARG A 28 -28.64 -53.06 4.02
CA ARG A 28 -29.50 -52.71 2.88
C ARG A 28 -28.71 -52.49 1.59
N SER A 29 -29.19 -53.15 0.55
CA SER A 29 -28.79 -53.08 -0.85
C SER A 29 -28.71 -51.64 -1.41
N GLY A 30 -27.63 -50.93 -1.10
CA GLY A 30 -27.43 -49.54 -1.51
C GLY A 30 -25.97 -49.15 -1.73
N ARG A 31 -25.08 -50.13 -1.99
CA ARG A 31 -23.63 -49.92 -2.17
C ARG A 31 -23.25 -48.92 -3.27
N SER A 32 -24.13 -48.69 -4.26
CA SER A 32 -23.90 -47.69 -5.32
C SER A 32 -24.04 -46.25 -4.83
N GLY A 33 -25.00 -45.98 -3.92
CA GLY A 33 -25.27 -44.63 -3.42
C GLY A 33 -24.18 -44.10 -2.48
N VAL A 34 -23.58 -44.98 -1.67
CA VAL A 34 -22.55 -44.57 -0.71
C VAL A 34 -21.22 -44.24 -1.40
N LEU A 35 -20.85 -45.00 -2.44
CA LEU A 35 -19.62 -44.74 -3.21
C LEU A 35 -19.74 -43.47 -4.06
N THR A 36 -20.92 -43.21 -4.65
CA THR A 36 -21.16 -41.96 -5.40
C THR A 36 -21.14 -40.75 -4.49
N TRP A 37 -21.73 -40.83 -3.30
CA TRP A 37 -21.68 -39.72 -2.33
C TRP A 37 -20.25 -39.45 -1.81
N ALA A 38 -19.48 -40.50 -1.53
CA ALA A 38 -18.10 -40.37 -1.11
C ALA A 38 -17.22 -39.72 -2.19
N ALA A 39 -17.42 -40.09 -3.47
CA ALA A 39 -16.70 -39.49 -4.59
C ALA A 39 -17.05 -38.00 -4.75
N VAL A 40 -18.33 -37.63 -4.64
CA VAL A 40 -18.79 -36.23 -4.73
C VAL A 40 -18.22 -35.39 -3.59
N LEU A 41 -18.26 -35.89 -2.35
CA LEU A 41 -17.68 -35.19 -1.21
C LEU A 41 -16.16 -35.00 -1.36
N SER A 42 -15.46 -36.01 -1.88
CA SER A 42 -14.01 -35.92 -2.10
C SER A 42 -13.68 -34.90 -3.19
N ALA A 43 -14.44 -34.90 -4.29
CA ALA A 43 -14.28 -33.90 -5.35
C ALA A 43 -14.59 -32.48 -4.86
N ALA A 44 -15.65 -32.31 -4.06
CA ALA A 44 -16.01 -31.02 -3.46
C ALA A 44 -14.95 -30.53 -2.46
N ALA A 45 -14.35 -31.44 -1.67
CA ALA A 45 -13.26 -31.10 -0.78
C ALA A 45 -12.01 -30.66 -1.55
N VAL A 46 -11.62 -31.38 -2.61
CA VAL A 46 -10.47 -31.02 -3.46
C VAL A 46 -10.70 -29.69 -4.18
N LEU A 47 -11.90 -29.45 -4.71
CA LEU A 47 -12.25 -28.18 -5.34
C LEU A 47 -12.29 -27.05 -4.30
N GLY A 48 -12.82 -27.30 -3.10
CA GLY A 48 -12.82 -26.34 -2.01
C GLY A 48 -11.41 -25.96 -1.57
N THR A 49 -10.49 -26.93 -1.42
CA THR A 49 -9.10 -26.63 -1.08
C THR A 49 -8.35 -25.97 -2.23
N ALA A 50 -8.67 -26.31 -3.49
CA ALA A 50 -8.08 -25.66 -4.65
C ALA A 50 -8.53 -24.21 -4.82
N VAL A 51 -9.81 -23.91 -4.58
CA VAL A 51 -10.34 -22.53 -4.59
C VAL A 51 -9.74 -21.72 -3.45
N TRP A 52 -9.68 -22.30 -2.25
CA TRP A 52 -9.07 -21.64 -1.09
C TRP A 52 -7.58 -21.35 -1.32
N ALA A 53 -6.83 -22.29 -1.92
CA ALA A 53 -5.42 -22.08 -2.25
C ALA A 53 -5.20 -21.17 -3.46
N ALA A 54 -6.18 -21.03 -4.35
CA ALA A 54 -6.10 -20.13 -5.50
C ALA A 54 -6.42 -18.68 -5.14
N ASP A 55 -7.27 -18.44 -4.14
CA ASP A 55 -7.53 -17.11 -3.60
C ASP A 55 -6.27 -16.51 -2.91
N ASP A 56 -5.34 -17.36 -2.44
CA ASP A 56 -4.08 -16.93 -1.82
C ASP A 56 -2.91 -16.72 -2.81
N ALA A 57 -3.11 -16.99 -4.11
CA ALA A 57 -2.04 -16.83 -5.11
C ALA A 57 -2.18 -15.51 -5.87
N PRO A 58 -1.38 -14.47 -5.55
CA PRO A 58 -1.40 -13.23 -6.32
C PRO A 58 -0.96 -13.50 -7.77
N VAL A 59 -1.87 -13.25 -8.70
CA VAL A 59 -1.63 -13.34 -10.15
C VAL A 59 -0.79 -12.13 -10.59
N GLY A 60 0.52 -12.23 -10.39
CA GLY A 60 1.48 -11.26 -10.91
C GLY A 60 1.62 -11.39 -12.43
N ASP A 61 1.40 -10.28 -13.14
CA ASP A 61 1.72 -10.13 -14.56
C ASP A 61 3.21 -10.47 -14.79
N ARG A 62 3.46 -11.55 -15.54
CA ARG A 62 4.81 -12.12 -15.76
C ARG A 62 5.68 -11.31 -16.72
N THR A 63 5.23 -10.14 -17.17
CA THR A 63 5.95 -9.30 -18.14
C THR A 63 6.85 -8.24 -17.50
N VAL A 64 6.77 -8.06 -16.18
CA VAL A 64 7.70 -7.27 -15.36
C VAL A 64 8.45 -8.25 -14.46
N GLY A 65 9.79 -8.21 -14.46
CA GLY A 65 10.60 -9.10 -13.61
C GLY A 65 10.06 -9.12 -12.18
N GLU A 66 9.95 -10.30 -11.59
CA GLU A 66 9.28 -10.56 -10.30
C GLU A 66 9.62 -9.47 -9.25
N VAL A 67 8.67 -8.55 -9.03
CA VAL A 67 8.77 -7.51 -8.00
C VAL A 67 8.06 -8.03 -6.77
N THR A 68 8.79 -8.19 -5.68
CA THR A 68 8.18 -8.48 -4.38
C THR A 68 7.34 -7.28 -3.95
N ARG A 69 6.07 -7.52 -3.62
CA ARG A 69 5.17 -6.49 -3.11
C ARG A 69 4.83 -6.80 -1.66
N VAL A 70 4.95 -5.80 -0.81
CA VAL A 70 4.66 -5.89 0.64
C VAL A 70 3.66 -4.80 0.99
N GLY A 71 2.72 -5.08 1.89
CA GLY A 71 1.59 -4.20 2.17
C GLY A 71 0.35 -4.55 1.35
N VAL A 72 -0.44 -3.54 1.00
CA VAL A 72 -1.78 -3.71 0.41
C VAL A 72 -1.87 -3.30 -1.06
N ALA A 73 -2.80 -3.90 -1.80
CA ALA A 73 -3.23 -3.46 -3.12
C ALA A 73 -4.53 -2.64 -3.05
N ASP A 74 -4.83 -1.92 -4.14
CA ASP A 74 -6.09 -1.16 -4.24
C ASP A 74 -7.30 -2.10 -4.19
N GLY A 75 -8.28 -1.74 -3.36
CA GLY A 75 -9.47 -2.57 -3.13
C GLY A 75 -9.30 -3.65 -2.06
N ASP A 76 -8.10 -3.86 -1.51
CA ASP A 76 -7.89 -4.86 -0.46
C ASP A 76 -8.57 -4.46 0.86
N SER A 77 -8.98 -5.47 1.62
CA SER A 77 -9.49 -5.30 2.97
C SER A 77 -8.36 -4.98 3.94
N VAL A 78 -8.38 -3.80 4.53
CA VAL A 78 -7.37 -3.42 5.54
C VAL A 78 -7.47 -4.30 6.79
N PRO A 79 -8.65 -4.63 7.35
CA PRO A 79 -8.76 -5.58 8.45
C PRO A 79 -8.31 -7.01 8.09
N GLY A 80 -8.41 -7.40 6.81
CA GLY A 80 -7.83 -8.63 6.29
C GLY A 80 -6.31 -8.60 6.40
N TYR A 81 -5.69 -7.59 5.79
CA TYR A 81 -4.25 -7.37 5.81
C TYR A 81 -3.66 -7.34 7.24
N LEU A 82 -4.26 -6.57 8.17
CA LEU A 82 -3.74 -6.47 9.54
C LEU A 82 -3.75 -7.82 10.28
N ARG A 83 -4.76 -8.66 10.01
CA ARG A 83 -4.83 -10.01 10.60
C ARG A 83 -3.78 -10.94 10.00
N SER A 84 -3.58 -10.89 8.69
CA SER A 84 -2.54 -11.68 8.01
C SER A 84 -1.14 -11.29 8.50
N ALA A 85 -0.81 -9.99 8.48
CA ALA A 85 0.48 -9.49 8.98
C ALA A 85 0.77 -9.92 10.43
N ALA A 86 -0.24 -9.87 11.31
CA ALA A 86 -0.10 -10.35 12.67
C ALA A 86 0.12 -11.87 12.77
N ALA A 87 -0.57 -12.66 11.92
CA ALA A 87 -0.39 -14.10 11.85
C ALA A 87 1.01 -14.47 11.32
N ASP A 88 1.50 -13.78 10.30
CA ASP A 88 2.82 -14.00 9.70
C ASP A 88 3.93 -13.65 10.70
N LEU A 89 3.78 -12.54 11.45
CA LEU A 89 4.69 -12.18 12.53
C LEU A 89 4.72 -13.21 13.66
N ALA A 90 3.57 -13.78 14.00
CA ALA A 90 3.48 -14.85 14.99
C ALA A 90 4.12 -16.16 14.48
N ALA A 91 4.05 -16.43 13.17
CA ALA A 91 4.61 -17.63 12.55
C ALA A 91 6.14 -17.60 12.37
N LEU A 92 6.78 -16.43 12.45
CA LEU A 92 8.24 -16.34 12.34
C LEU A 92 8.95 -17.20 13.40
N SER A 93 9.86 -18.06 12.95
CA SER A 93 10.65 -18.87 13.88
C SER A 93 11.66 -18.00 14.64
N PRO A 94 11.75 -18.11 15.98
CA PRO A 94 12.71 -17.33 16.78
C PRO A 94 14.17 -17.71 16.48
N THR A 95 14.38 -18.92 15.96
CA THR A 95 15.69 -19.51 15.64
C THR A 95 15.98 -19.53 14.14
N ALA A 96 15.15 -18.89 13.31
CA ALA A 96 15.43 -18.81 11.88
C ALA A 96 16.81 -18.13 11.70
N PRO A 97 17.72 -18.72 10.91
CA PRO A 97 19.00 -18.08 10.63
C PRO A 97 18.72 -16.80 9.85
N ALA A 98 18.65 -15.69 10.58
CA ALA A 98 18.73 -14.38 10.00
C ALA A 98 20.09 -14.30 9.30
N THR A 99 20.09 -14.34 7.98
CA THR A 99 21.28 -14.02 7.20
C THR A 99 21.71 -12.60 7.59
N GLY A 100 22.74 -12.51 8.42
CA GLY A 100 23.41 -11.27 8.78
C GLY A 100 22.71 -10.39 9.83
N ASP A 101 21.51 -9.88 9.58
CA ASP A 101 21.02 -8.70 10.35
C ASP A 101 19.49 -8.65 10.58
N GLY A 102 18.81 -9.80 10.54
CA GLY A 102 17.37 -9.90 10.74
C GLY A 102 16.53 -9.87 9.45
N THR A 103 15.22 -9.90 9.63
CA THR A 103 14.21 -9.92 8.56
C THR A 103 13.70 -8.52 8.30
N TYR A 104 13.48 -8.17 7.03
CA TYR A 104 12.81 -6.92 6.69
C TYR A 104 11.34 -6.97 7.09
N ALA A 105 10.80 -5.86 7.55
CA ALA A 105 9.38 -5.73 7.85
C ALA A 105 8.88 -4.34 7.52
N LEU A 106 7.62 -4.25 7.11
CA LEU A 106 6.88 -3.00 6.97
C LEU A 106 6.14 -2.71 8.27
N VAL A 107 6.53 -1.64 8.95
CA VAL A 107 5.84 -1.11 10.13
C VAL A 107 4.84 -0.07 9.66
N VAL A 108 3.56 -0.31 9.94
CA VAL A 108 2.46 0.62 9.68
C VAL A 108 2.10 1.30 11.00
N LEU A 109 2.01 2.63 10.98
CA LEU A 109 1.68 3.43 12.16
C LEU A 109 0.16 3.69 12.23
N ASP A 110 -0.37 3.85 13.44
CA ASP A 110 -1.79 4.15 13.65
C ASP A 110 -2.17 5.58 13.24
N ALA A 111 -1.19 6.49 13.25
CA ALA A 111 -1.36 7.89 12.94
C ALA A 111 -0.13 8.44 12.21
N TYR A 112 -0.26 9.63 11.63
CA TYR A 112 0.88 10.37 11.14
C TYR A 112 1.70 10.89 12.32
N LEU A 113 2.99 10.56 12.35
CA LEU A 113 3.93 10.94 13.41
C LEU A 113 4.97 11.95 12.91
N PRO A 114 5.43 12.87 13.78
CA PRO A 114 6.57 13.72 13.48
C PRO A 114 7.88 12.91 13.62
N PRO A 115 8.97 13.33 12.93
CA PRO A 115 10.23 12.57 12.93
C PRO A 115 10.76 12.22 14.32
N GLN A 116 10.62 13.14 15.29
CA GLN A 116 11.14 12.98 16.64
C GLN A 116 10.41 11.89 17.45
N ARG A 117 9.16 11.56 17.10
CA ARG A 117 8.41 10.49 17.74
C ARG A 117 8.84 9.10 17.25
N LEU A 118 9.44 9.00 16.06
CA LEU A 118 9.83 7.73 15.47
C LEU A 118 10.86 6.97 16.32
N THR A 119 11.80 7.66 16.96
CA THR A 119 12.78 7.00 17.83
C THR A 119 12.12 6.30 19.02
N ALA A 120 11.06 6.87 19.59
CA ALA A 120 10.32 6.24 20.69
C ALA A 120 9.52 5.01 20.21
N VAL A 121 8.96 5.07 19.00
CA VAL A 121 8.10 4.02 18.43
C VAL A 121 8.92 2.88 17.81
N LEU A 122 10.03 3.18 17.14
CA LEU A 122 10.88 2.20 16.46
C LEU A 122 12.06 1.74 17.33
N GLY A 123 12.47 2.51 18.35
CA GLY A 123 13.57 2.17 19.23
C GLY A 123 14.89 2.03 18.47
N ASP A 124 15.74 1.10 18.88
CA ASP A 124 17.05 0.85 18.26
C ASP A 124 16.98 -0.05 17.00
N VAL A 125 15.81 -0.14 16.38
CA VAL A 125 15.63 -0.95 15.17
C VAL A 125 16.23 -0.23 13.96
N SER A 126 17.00 -0.97 13.15
CA SER A 126 17.57 -0.47 11.90
C SER A 126 16.45 -0.11 10.92
N VAL A 127 16.27 1.19 10.68
CA VAL A 127 15.35 1.73 9.69
C VAL A 127 16.08 1.83 8.35
N SER A 128 15.37 1.52 7.25
CA SER A 128 15.91 1.67 5.89
C SER A 128 15.20 2.79 5.13
N THR A 129 13.89 2.94 5.32
CA THR A 129 13.07 3.92 4.62
C THR A 129 11.86 4.27 5.47
N VAL A 130 11.42 5.52 5.42
CA VAL A 130 10.12 5.95 5.95
C VAL A 130 9.23 6.45 4.83
N PHE A 131 7.92 6.28 5.02
CA PHE A 131 6.88 6.75 4.11
C PHE A 131 6.17 7.93 4.77
N GLY A 132 6.10 9.03 4.03
CA GLY A 132 5.47 10.25 4.50
C GLY A 132 4.42 10.77 3.53
N ARG A 133 3.44 11.47 4.06
CA ARG A 133 2.44 12.23 3.31
C ARG A 133 1.91 13.34 4.21
N VAL A 134 1.67 14.53 3.67
CA VAL A 134 1.06 15.63 4.42
C VAL A 134 -0.46 15.43 4.43
N PRO A 135 -1.11 15.20 5.59
CA PRO A 135 -2.55 15.00 5.63
C PRO A 135 -3.29 16.33 5.45
N LEU A 136 -3.64 16.67 4.20
CA LEU A 136 -4.48 17.83 3.89
C LEU A 136 -5.94 17.38 3.70
N PRO A 137 -6.91 17.97 4.43
CA PRO A 137 -8.32 17.61 4.30
C PRO A 137 -8.84 17.77 2.87
N GLY A 138 -9.50 16.72 2.36
CA GLY A 138 -10.12 16.73 1.03
C GLY A 138 -9.13 16.79 -0.14
N ARG A 139 -7.83 16.55 0.11
CA ARG A 139 -6.78 16.60 -0.92
C ARG A 139 -5.93 15.34 -0.91
N GLN A 140 -5.64 14.87 -2.12
CA GLN A 140 -4.61 13.88 -2.32
C GLN A 140 -3.25 14.58 -2.39
N THR A 141 -2.40 14.27 -1.43
CA THR A 141 -1.01 14.75 -1.33
C THR A 141 -0.04 13.65 -1.71
N GLU A 142 1.18 14.02 -2.05
CA GLU A 142 2.18 13.07 -2.52
C GLU A 142 2.60 12.14 -1.38
N ILE A 143 2.71 10.84 -1.68
CA ILE A 143 3.38 9.87 -0.81
C ILE A 143 4.87 9.90 -1.16
N VAL A 144 5.69 10.34 -0.21
CA VAL A 144 7.14 10.42 -0.36
C VAL A 144 7.84 9.27 0.35
N ARG A 145 8.92 8.78 -0.25
CA ARG A 145 9.83 7.80 0.34
C ARG A 145 11.12 8.51 0.75
N ILE A 146 11.47 8.43 2.02
CA ILE A 146 12.67 9.06 2.58
C ILE A 146 13.60 7.94 3.09
N PRO A 147 14.78 7.73 2.47
CA PRO A 147 15.80 6.86 3.02
C PRO A 147 16.23 7.37 4.40
N ALA A 148 16.29 6.49 5.40
CA ALA A 148 16.56 6.90 6.77
C ALA A 148 17.34 5.83 7.53
N LEU A 149 18.67 5.97 7.58
CA LEU A 149 19.55 5.07 8.33
C LEU A 149 19.76 5.56 9.77
N ARG A 150 19.61 6.87 10.00
CA ARG A 150 19.71 7.53 11.30
C ARG A 150 18.42 8.30 11.57
N VAL A 151 17.60 7.78 12.47
CA VAL A 151 16.34 8.41 12.88
C VAL A 151 16.57 9.18 14.19
N PRO A 152 16.22 10.48 14.27
CA PRO A 152 15.37 11.22 13.34
C PRO A 152 16.11 12.02 12.25
N ASP A 153 17.44 12.15 12.34
CA ASP A 153 18.21 13.14 11.58
C ASP A 153 18.05 13.01 10.05
N ASP A 154 18.14 11.79 9.51
CA ASP A 154 17.99 11.55 8.07
C ASP A 154 16.54 11.81 7.61
N VAL A 155 15.55 11.57 8.46
CA VAL A 155 14.14 11.88 8.16
C VAL A 155 13.94 13.38 8.10
N VAL A 156 14.49 14.14 9.05
CA VAL A 156 14.43 15.61 9.06
C VAL A 156 15.12 16.19 7.84
N ALA A 157 16.32 15.69 7.50
CA ALA A 157 17.04 16.10 6.30
C ALA A 157 16.27 15.77 5.02
N GLY A 158 15.68 14.58 4.92
CA GLY A 158 14.83 14.18 3.80
C GLY A 158 13.57 15.03 3.67
N MET A 159 12.91 15.37 4.78
CA MET A 159 11.77 16.30 4.76
C MET A 159 12.17 17.68 4.25
N ALA A 160 13.34 18.21 4.64
CA ALA A 160 13.84 19.49 4.11
C ALA A 160 14.09 19.43 2.58
N GLN A 161 14.59 18.30 2.07
CA GLN A 161 14.76 18.09 0.62
C GLN A 161 13.41 18.03 -0.09
N VAL A 162 12.43 17.32 0.46
CA VAL A 162 11.06 17.28 -0.08
C VAL A 162 10.45 18.67 -0.08
N ALA A 163 10.61 19.45 0.99
CA ALA A 163 10.12 20.83 1.06
C ALA A 163 10.71 21.70 -0.05
N THR A 164 12.02 21.59 -0.30
CA THR A 164 12.69 22.33 -1.38
C THR A 164 12.17 21.93 -2.76
N ARG A 165 11.94 20.63 -3.00
CA ARG A 165 11.35 20.14 -4.24
C ARG A 165 9.93 20.69 -4.43
N LYS A 166 9.12 20.66 -3.38
CA LYS A 166 7.74 21.16 -3.38
C LYS A 166 7.63 22.67 -3.59
N ASP A 167 8.57 23.46 -3.07
CA ASP A 167 8.67 24.89 -3.42
C ASP A 167 8.89 25.09 -4.93
N GLY A 168 9.77 24.28 -5.53
CA GLY A 168 10.02 24.27 -6.98
C GLY A 168 8.76 23.92 -7.76
N GLU A 169 8.08 22.82 -7.39
CA GLU A 169 6.80 22.42 -7.99
C GLU A 169 5.75 23.54 -7.89
N ALA A 170 5.62 24.18 -6.73
CA ALA A 170 4.70 25.30 -6.54
C ALA A 170 5.05 26.51 -7.42
N ALA A 171 6.33 26.83 -7.61
CA ALA A 171 6.76 27.89 -8.51
C ALA A 171 6.45 27.55 -9.97
N ASP A 172 6.69 26.30 -10.39
CA ASP A 172 6.38 25.81 -11.73
C ASP A 172 4.89 25.88 -12.03
N TYR A 173 4.02 25.48 -11.11
CA TYR A 173 2.57 25.59 -11.27
C TYR A 173 2.12 27.04 -11.41
N ARG A 174 2.67 27.98 -10.60
CA ARG A 174 2.38 29.42 -10.75
C ARG A 174 2.81 29.95 -12.11
N ALA A 175 3.99 29.56 -12.59
CA ALA A 175 4.48 29.94 -13.91
C ALA A 175 3.56 29.43 -15.02
N ARG A 176 3.07 28.18 -14.91
CA ARG A 176 2.08 27.61 -15.84
C ARG A 176 0.75 28.37 -15.81
N ALA A 177 0.23 28.69 -14.63
CA ALA A 177 -0.98 29.51 -14.48
C ALA A 177 -0.84 30.88 -15.18
N ALA A 178 0.29 31.55 -14.97
CA ALA A 178 0.60 32.84 -15.61
C ALA A 178 0.80 32.73 -17.14
N GLY A 179 1.20 31.56 -17.63
CA GLY A 179 1.41 31.27 -19.05
C GLY A 179 0.14 31.04 -19.86
N VAL A 180 -1.02 30.82 -19.23
CA VAL A 180 -2.31 30.62 -19.92
C VAL A 180 -2.81 31.96 -20.48
N ARG A 181 -2.81 32.12 -21.81
CA ARG A 181 -3.06 33.41 -22.51
C ARG A 181 -4.47 33.63 -23.06
N GLY A 182 -5.47 32.85 -22.60
CA GLY A 182 -6.87 33.04 -22.99
C GLY A 182 -7.81 33.36 -21.82
N ASP A 183 -8.97 33.92 -22.15
CA ASP A 183 -10.04 34.27 -21.21
C ASP A 183 -11.27 33.36 -21.34
N GLY A 184 -11.17 32.33 -22.19
CA GLY A 184 -12.22 31.33 -22.38
C GLY A 184 -12.52 30.58 -21.07
N ALA A 185 -13.69 29.93 -21.00
CA ALA A 185 -14.05 29.13 -19.83
C ALA A 185 -12.99 28.04 -19.54
N ALA A 186 -12.50 27.36 -20.58
CA ALA A 186 -11.46 26.35 -20.46
C ALA A 186 -10.12 26.93 -19.97
N ASP A 187 -9.73 28.13 -20.44
CA ASP A 187 -8.49 28.79 -19.99
C ASP A 187 -8.58 29.21 -18.52
N ARG A 188 -9.75 29.71 -18.09
CA ARG A 188 -10.01 30.05 -16.69
C ARG A 188 -9.95 28.81 -15.80
N GLU A 189 -10.60 27.73 -16.20
CA GLU A 189 -10.57 26.45 -15.47
C GLU A 189 -9.15 25.86 -15.40
N LEU A 190 -8.37 25.94 -16.47
CA LEU A 190 -6.98 25.49 -16.48
C LEU A 190 -6.10 26.33 -15.56
N ARG A 191 -6.27 27.66 -15.58
CA ARG A 191 -5.55 28.57 -14.67
C ARG A 191 -5.88 28.31 -13.21
N GLU A 192 -7.15 28.05 -12.90
CA GLU A 192 -7.61 27.72 -11.55
C GLU A 192 -7.07 26.36 -11.06
N ARG A 193 -6.99 25.36 -11.95
CA ARG A 193 -6.33 24.08 -11.64
C ARG A 193 -4.86 24.27 -11.28
N TYR A 194 -4.09 24.98 -12.11
CA TYR A 194 -2.69 25.27 -11.80
C TYR A 194 -2.51 26.11 -10.53
N ALA A 195 -3.41 27.05 -10.25
CA ALA A 195 -3.37 27.80 -9.00
C ALA A 195 -3.61 26.89 -7.79
N THR A 196 -4.60 26.00 -7.88
CA THR A 196 -4.89 24.99 -6.85
C THR A 196 -3.70 24.06 -6.60
N ASP A 197 -3.07 23.56 -7.66
CA ASP A 197 -1.90 22.69 -7.56
C ASP A 197 -0.71 23.42 -6.91
N ALA A 198 -0.51 24.71 -7.25
CA ALA A 198 0.50 25.55 -6.62
C ALA A 198 0.26 25.73 -5.12
N ASP A 199 -1.00 25.89 -4.70
CA ASP A 199 -1.38 26.06 -3.31
C ASP A 199 -1.16 24.76 -2.51
N VAL A 200 -1.54 23.61 -3.08
CA VAL A 200 -1.28 22.29 -2.48
C VAL A 200 0.22 22.06 -2.31
N ALA A 201 1.01 22.25 -3.37
CA ALA A 201 2.46 22.07 -3.31
C ALA A 201 3.13 23.02 -2.29
N SER A 202 2.63 24.25 -2.16
CA SER A 202 3.13 25.20 -1.15
C SER A 202 2.78 24.78 0.27
N ALA A 203 1.57 24.27 0.49
CA ALA A 203 1.15 23.75 1.80
C ALA A 203 1.99 22.51 2.19
N GLU A 204 2.25 21.60 1.25
CA GLU A 204 3.14 20.46 1.47
C GLU A 204 4.56 20.92 1.82
N ALA A 205 5.12 21.87 1.06
CA ALA A 205 6.45 22.42 1.32
C ALA A 205 6.57 23.04 2.72
N ALA A 206 5.58 23.84 3.12
CA ALA A 206 5.53 24.47 4.43
C ALA A 206 5.48 23.42 5.55
N ALA A 207 4.62 22.41 5.42
CA ALA A 207 4.47 21.34 6.41
C ALA A 207 5.79 20.58 6.60
N TYR A 208 6.42 20.11 5.52
CA TYR A 208 7.68 19.37 5.60
C TYR A 208 8.81 20.22 6.19
N ARG A 209 8.89 21.51 5.86
CA ARG A 209 9.90 22.43 6.40
C ARG A 209 9.80 22.57 7.93
N THR A 210 8.59 22.51 8.46
CA THR A 210 8.33 22.59 9.91
C THR A 210 8.46 21.26 10.65
N GLY A 211 8.80 20.16 9.95
CA GLY A 211 8.89 18.82 10.56
C GLY A 211 7.53 18.28 10.97
N CYS A 212 6.53 18.41 10.11
CA CYS A 212 5.15 18.00 10.38
C CYS A 212 5.01 16.53 10.82
N ALA A 213 3.88 16.25 11.50
CA ALA A 213 3.42 14.91 11.75
C ALA A 213 2.89 14.29 10.45
N CYS A 214 3.79 13.71 9.67
CA CYS A 214 3.53 13.30 8.29
C CYS A 214 4.09 11.91 7.96
N VAL A 215 4.80 11.24 8.86
CA VAL A 215 5.30 9.87 8.65
C VAL A 215 4.26 8.86 9.12
N TYR A 216 3.92 7.87 8.28
CA TYR A 216 2.88 6.89 8.61
C TYR A 216 3.33 5.43 8.47
N ALA A 217 4.52 5.17 7.92
CA ALA A 217 5.09 3.84 7.88
C ALA A 217 6.62 3.87 7.80
N ALA A 218 7.25 2.75 8.13
CA ALA A 218 8.69 2.56 8.04
C ALA A 218 9.03 1.14 7.60
N VAL A 219 10.06 0.99 6.77
CA VAL A 219 10.69 -0.31 6.48
C VAL A 219 11.87 -0.46 7.41
N VAL A 220 11.85 -1.56 8.16
CA VAL A 220 12.83 -1.89 9.18
C VAL A 220 13.48 -3.23 8.91
N ARG A 221 14.61 -3.50 9.56
CA ARG A 221 15.25 -4.81 9.57
C ARG A 221 15.63 -5.18 11.00
N ALA A 222 15.08 -6.29 11.50
CA ALA A 222 15.37 -6.75 12.86
C ALA A 222 15.11 -8.26 13.05
N ALA A 223 15.58 -8.80 14.17
CA ALA A 223 15.24 -10.16 14.59
C ALA A 223 13.73 -10.31 14.90
N PRO A 224 13.13 -11.50 14.71
CA PRO A 224 11.69 -11.70 14.94
C PRO A 224 11.18 -11.24 16.31
N GLU A 225 11.94 -11.48 17.39
CA GLU A 225 11.53 -11.04 18.73
C GLU A 225 11.53 -9.52 18.90
N VAL A 226 12.46 -8.83 18.23
CA VAL A 226 12.49 -7.36 18.22
C VAL A 226 11.29 -6.83 17.43
N LEU A 227 10.93 -7.44 16.30
CA LEU A 227 9.76 -7.08 15.51
C LEU A 227 8.45 -7.26 16.30
N ARG A 228 8.32 -8.34 17.09
CA ARG A 228 7.18 -8.52 18.01
C ARG A 228 7.15 -7.45 19.10
N GLY A 229 8.32 -7.07 19.62
CA GLY A 229 8.46 -5.94 20.52
C GLY A 229 7.93 -4.64 19.91
N VAL A 230 8.30 -4.34 18.66
CA VAL A 230 7.78 -3.17 17.92
C VAL A 230 6.26 -3.27 17.76
N ALA A 231 5.72 -4.43 17.35
CA ALA A 231 4.29 -4.64 17.17
C ALA A 231 3.46 -4.45 18.46
N SER A 232 4.09 -4.56 19.63
CA SER A 232 3.42 -4.35 20.93
C SER A 232 3.41 -2.89 21.39
N ARG A 233 4.08 -1.98 20.67
CA ARG A 233 4.21 -0.57 21.08
C ARG A 233 2.94 0.21 20.75
N PRO A 234 2.62 1.25 21.55
CA PRO A 234 1.60 2.21 21.17
C PRO A 234 2.01 2.89 19.85
N ASP A 235 1.02 3.30 19.07
CA ASP A 235 1.16 3.94 17.75
C ASP A 235 1.60 3.02 16.60
N VAL A 236 1.80 1.71 16.84
CA VAL A 236 2.05 0.71 15.79
C VAL A 236 0.78 -0.06 15.49
N ARG A 237 0.29 0.10 14.26
CA ARG A 237 -0.92 -0.56 13.76
C ARG A 237 -0.66 -2.01 13.34
N ALA A 238 0.45 -2.23 12.67
CA ALA A 238 0.89 -3.55 12.23
C ALA A 238 2.39 -3.58 11.96
N VAL A 239 2.96 -4.78 12.06
CA VAL A 239 4.28 -5.11 11.56
C VAL A 239 4.10 -6.29 10.61
N ASP A 240 4.30 -6.05 9.32
CA ASP A 240 4.19 -7.01 8.23
C ASP A 240 5.59 -7.54 7.88
N PRO A 241 5.97 -8.74 8.35
CA PRO A 241 7.30 -9.29 8.07
C PRO A 241 7.39 -9.79 6.64
N ALA A 242 8.49 -9.46 5.98
CA ALA A 242 8.74 -9.83 4.59
C ALA A 242 10.08 -10.59 4.48
N PRO A 243 10.16 -11.86 4.94
CA PRO A 243 11.37 -12.68 4.87
C PRO A 243 11.86 -12.95 3.43
N GLU A 244 10.99 -12.83 2.44
CA GLU A 244 11.29 -12.91 1.02
C GLU A 244 12.01 -11.67 0.47
N VAL A 245 12.04 -10.56 1.21
CA VAL A 245 12.75 -9.34 0.81
C VAL A 245 14.23 -9.48 1.14
N TYR A 246 15.04 -9.66 0.10
CA TYR A 246 16.52 -9.63 0.22
C TYR A 246 17.12 -8.33 -0.35
N ARG A 247 16.35 -7.62 -1.18
CA ARG A 247 16.81 -6.48 -1.97
C ARG A 247 15.74 -5.39 -2.03
N LEU A 248 15.95 -4.30 -1.28
CA LEU A 248 15.02 -3.17 -1.23
C LEU A 248 14.79 -2.49 -2.59
N ASP A 249 15.77 -2.58 -3.52
CA ASP A 249 15.67 -2.00 -4.85
C ASP A 249 14.71 -2.76 -5.79
N ARG A 250 14.30 -3.97 -5.41
CA ARG A 250 13.35 -4.82 -6.17
C ARG A 250 12.06 -5.10 -5.42
N THR A 251 11.77 -4.26 -4.41
CA THR A 251 10.58 -4.42 -3.58
C THR A 251 9.76 -3.14 -3.61
N VAL A 252 8.45 -3.31 -3.78
CA VAL A 252 7.46 -2.23 -3.67
C VAL A 252 6.71 -2.40 -2.37
N PHE A 253 6.79 -1.39 -1.51
CA PHE A 253 6.05 -1.33 -0.26
C PHE A 253 4.86 -0.40 -0.42
N ASN A 254 3.67 -0.90 -0.12
CA ASN A 254 2.41 -0.19 -0.18
C ASN A 254 1.73 -0.20 1.20
N PRO A 255 2.21 0.59 2.17
CA PRO A 255 1.57 0.68 3.48
C PRO A 255 0.18 1.32 3.36
N PRO A 256 -0.87 0.77 4.03
CA PRO A 256 -2.16 1.44 4.11
C PRO A 256 -2.01 2.76 4.87
N LEU A 257 -2.78 3.76 4.45
CA LEU A 257 -2.82 5.07 5.11
C LEU A 257 -3.52 4.97 6.48
N PRO A 258 -3.19 5.85 7.44
CA PRO A 258 -3.86 5.91 8.74
C PRO A 258 -5.38 5.98 8.65
N GLU A 259 -5.92 6.79 7.73
CA GLU A 259 -7.37 6.94 7.51
C GLU A 259 -8.05 5.76 6.79
N GLN A 260 -7.27 4.80 6.25
CA GLN A 260 -7.82 3.62 5.58
C GLN A 260 -8.08 2.52 6.61
N HIS A 261 -9.33 2.38 7.04
CA HIS A 261 -9.74 1.40 8.04
C HIS A 261 -10.43 0.15 7.47
N ASP A 262 -11.19 0.30 6.38
CA ASP A 262 -11.99 -0.79 5.83
C ASP A 262 -11.37 -1.38 4.57
N VAL A 263 -11.21 -0.54 3.55
CA VAL A 263 -10.78 -0.93 2.21
C VAL A 263 -9.81 0.12 1.68
N VAL A 264 -8.77 -0.33 0.99
CA VAL A 264 -7.78 0.55 0.37
C VAL A 264 -8.42 1.27 -0.81
N ARG A 265 -8.48 2.59 -0.69
CA ARG A 265 -9.01 3.49 -1.72
C ARG A 265 -8.15 4.75 -1.77
N PRO A 266 -7.87 5.31 -2.95
CA PRO A 266 -7.25 6.62 -3.05
C PRO A 266 -8.02 7.63 -2.18
N PRO A 267 -7.33 8.48 -1.41
CA PRO A 267 -7.99 9.56 -0.68
C PRO A 267 -8.85 10.40 -1.64
N ALA A 268 -10.03 10.81 -1.18
CA ALA A 268 -10.89 11.66 -1.99
C ALA A 268 -10.21 13.01 -2.24
N ASP A 269 -10.06 13.37 -3.52
CA ASP A 269 -9.73 14.73 -3.93
C ASP A 269 -11.03 15.46 -4.25
N THR A 270 -11.61 16.11 -3.24
CA THR A 270 -12.92 16.77 -3.38
C THR A 270 -12.82 18.13 -4.06
N GLY A 271 -11.61 18.62 -4.38
CA GLY A 271 -11.42 19.92 -5.01
C GLY A 271 -12.02 21.08 -4.21
N PRO A 272 -11.93 22.33 -4.70
CA PRO A 272 -13.00 23.28 -4.50
C PRO A 272 -14.13 22.84 -5.45
N GLY A 273 -14.96 21.89 -5.03
CA GLY A 273 -16.22 21.64 -5.71
C GLY A 273 -17.10 22.90 -5.61
N PRO A 274 -17.98 23.18 -6.59
CA PRO A 274 -18.96 24.24 -6.42
C PRO A 274 -19.75 23.96 -5.15
N GLU A 275 -19.68 24.90 -4.20
CA GLU A 275 -20.48 24.87 -2.98
C GLU A 275 -21.94 24.67 -3.43
N PRO A 276 -22.65 23.62 -2.95
CA PRO A 276 -24.05 23.47 -3.27
C PRO A 276 -24.75 24.72 -2.76
N THR A 277 -25.20 25.56 -3.69
CA THR A 277 -25.99 26.75 -3.39
C THR A 277 -27.05 26.33 -2.39
N PRO A 278 -27.10 26.90 -1.17
CA PRO A 278 -28.12 26.53 -0.22
C PRO A 278 -29.45 26.82 -0.90
N VAL A 279 -30.20 25.75 -1.21
CA VAL A 279 -31.61 25.86 -1.56
C VAL A 279 -32.24 26.58 -0.40
N ALA A 280 -32.54 27.87 -0.63
CA ALA A 280 -33.26 28.69 0.31
C ALA A 280 -34.50 27.90 0.70
N SER A 281 -34.52 27.44 1.95
CA SER A 281 -35.69 26.85 2.59
C SER A 281 -36.70 27.97 2.77
N GLY A 282 -37.35 28.33 1.67
CA GLY A 282 -38.44 29.28 1.61
C GLY A 282 -39.65 28.65 2.28
N TRP A 283 -40.07 29.30 3.35
CA TRP A 283 -41.19 28.92 4.19
C TRP A 283 -42.44 28.48 3.42
N SER A 284 -43.05 27.45 3.98
CA SER A 284 -44.40 27.00 3.70
C SER A 284 -45.39 28.17 3.72
N THR A 285 -46.13 28.33 2.62
CA THR A 285 -47.40 29.07 2.61
C THR A 285 -48.50 28.09 2.18
N PRO A 286 -49.64 27.98 2.90
CA PRO A 286 -50.71 27.08 2.51
C PRO A 286 -51.67 27.70 1.48
N SER A 287 -51.97 26.88 0.47
CA SER A 287 -53.24 26.77 -0.29
C SER A 287 -53.71 27.89 -1.21
N ALA A 288 -53.81 27.54 -2.51
CA ALA A 288 -55.00 27.80 -3.32
C ALA A 288 -55.20 26.62 -4.31
N PRO A 289 -56.45 26.15 -4.56
CA PRO A 289 -56.71 25.00 -5.42
C PRO A 289 -56.92 25.45 -6.87
N SER A 290 -56.31 24.78 -7.84
CA SER A 290 -56.69 24.91 -9.25
C SER A 290 -56.37 23.64 -10.03
N THR A 291 -57.46 22.94 -10.38
CA THR A 291 -57.77 22.19 -11.61
C THR A 291 -56.82 21.12 -12.18
N PRO A 292 -57.35 19.93 -12.52
CA PRO A 292 -56.57 18.87 -13.16
C PRO A 292 -56.36 19.18 -14.66
N SER A 293 -55.10 19.20 -15.09
CA SER A 293 -54.76 19.21 -16.52
C SER A 293 -54.24 17.84 -16.96
N THR A 294 -54.91 17.35 -17.99
CA THR A 294 -54.77 16.15 -18.83
C THR A 294 -53.33 15.64 -19.07
N PRO A 295 -53.11 14.32 -19.20
CA PRO A 295 -51.79 13.75 -19.48
C PRO A 295 -51.36 14.04 -20.93
N ARG A 296 -50.14 14.58 -21.09
CA ARG A 296 -49.46 14.73 -22.37
C ARG A 296 -48.68 13.44 -22.68
N PRO A 297 -48.79 12.85 -23.89
CA PRO A 297 -48.07 11.62 -24.24
C PRO A 297 -46.55 11.86 -24.38
N PRO A 298 -45.72 10.82 -24.14
CA PRO A 298 -44.26 10.92 -24.25
C PRO A 298 -43.82 11.05 -25.71
N VAL A 299 -42.85 11.94 -25.94
CA VAL A 299 -42.08 12.05 -27.18
C VAL A 299 -41.08 10.88 -27.28
N PRO A 300 -40.86 10.31 -28.48
CA PRO A 300 -39.96 9.19 -28.67
C PRO A 300 -38.50 9.63 -28.57
N MET A 301 -37.70 8.84 -27.85
CA MET A 301 -36.25 8.93 -27.83
C MET A 301 -35.71 8.58 -29.22
N GLY A 302 -35.07 9.54 -29.88
CA GLY A 302 -34.29 9.28 -31.08
C GLY A 302 -32.94 8.70 -30.69
N GLU A 303 -32.71 7.45 -31.08
CA GLU A 303 -31.36 6.90 -31.26
C GLU A 303 -30.60 7.77 -32.25
N SER A 304 -29.51 8.39 -31.80
CA SER A 304 -28.52 8.97 -32.69
C SER A 304 -27.19 8.29 -32.43
N SER A 305 -26.92 7.29 -33.27
CA SER A 305 -25.64 6.62 -33.43
C SER A 305 -24.66 7.57 -34.10
N GLU A 306 -23.56 7.89 -33.43
CA GLU A 306 -22.39 8.54 -34.04
C GLU A 306 -21.18 7.60 -33.92
N PRO A 307 -20.49 7.23 -35.02
CA PRO A 307 -19.41 6.26 -35.00
C PRO A 307 -18.10 6.86 -34.47
N ALA A 308 -17.38 6.08 -33.66
CA ALA A 308 -16.07 6.42 -33.13
C ALA A 308 -15.01 6.62 -34.24
N PRO A 309 -14.07 7.57 -34.10
CA PRO A 309 -13.00 7.76 -35.07
C PRO A 309 -11.99 6.60 -35.03
N LEU A 310 -11.62 6.11 -36.21
CA LEU A 310 -10.51 5.18 -36.43
C LEU A 310 -9.19 5.86 -36.06
N VAL A 311 -8.57 5.41 -34.96
CA VAL A 311 -7.19 5.76 -34.62
C VAL A 311 -6.25 4.84 -35.40
N THR A 312 -5.65 5.38 -36.47
CA THR A 312 -4.51 4.76 -37.15
C THR A 312 -3.28 4.92 -36.27
N ILE A 313 -2.75 3.81 -35.75
CA ILE A 313 -1.51 3.77 -34.98
C ILE A 313 -0.34 3.74 -36.00
N PRO A 314 0.56 4.74 -36.04
CA PRO A 314 1.79 4.62 -36.81
C PRO A 314 2.70 3.54 -36.18
N SER A 315 3.21 2.65 -37.03
CA SER A 315 4.15 1.59 -36.64
C SER A 315 5.44 2.20 -36.08
N PRO A 316 6.03 1.63 -35.01
CA PRO A 316 7.32 2.07 -34.52
C PRO A 316 8.43 1.69 -35.50
N GLU A 317 9.14 2.71 -35.97
CA GLU A 317 10.35 2.58 -36.76
C GLU A 317 11.48 2.00 -35.88
N SER A 318 12.04 0.88 -36.30
CA SER A 318 13.17 0.22 -35.64
C SER A 318 14.41 1.13 -35.67
N PRO A 319 15.09 1.37 -34.54
CA PRO A 319 16.38 2.05 -34.58
C PRO A 319 17.43 1.13 -35.22
N SER A 320 17.97 1.57 -36.36
CA SER A 320 19.16 0.98 -36.99
C SER A 320 20.35 1.08 -36.04
N VAL A 321 20.96 -0.07 -35.79
CA VAL A 321 22.28 -0.22 -35.18
C VAL A 321 23.31 -0.16 -36.32
N GLU A 322 24.26 0.77 -36.24
CA GLU A 322 25.56 0.63 -36.90
C GLU A 322 26.65 1.37 -36.10
N PRO A 323 27.93 0.98 -36.24
CA PRO A 323 28.76 0.65 -35.10
C PRO A 323 30.08 1.46 -35.04
N THR A 324 30.83 1.24 -33.95
CA THR A 324 32.29 1.42 -33.85
C THR A 324 32.80 2.87 -33.81
N GLU A 325 33.39 3.29 -32.68
CA GLU A 325 34.79 3.75 -32.68
C GLU A 325 35.43 3.82 -31.28
N ALA A 326 36.54 3.06 -31.16
CA ALA A 326 37.75 3.23 -30.35
C ALA A 326 37.73 3.61 -28.84
N ALA A 327 38.19 2.65 -28.03
CA ALA A 327 38.98 2.89 -26.81
C ALA A 327 40.39 3.39 -27.18
N PRO A 328 41.11 4.19 -26.34
CA PRO A 328 41.93 3.65 -25.23
C PRO A 328 42.19 4.67 -24.08
N PRO A 329 43.18 4.49 -23.18
CA PRO A 329 43.54 3.33 -22.37
C PRO A 329 43.41 3.60 -20.86
N SER A 330 43.47 2.50 -20.11
CA SER A 330 43.55 2.39 -18.66
C SER A 330 44.73 3.16 -18.06
N VAL A 331 44.48 3.97 -17.03
CA VAL A 331 45.51 4.45 -16.11
C VAL A 331 45.51 3.57 -14.88
N THR A 332 46.54 2.75 -14.78
CA THR A 332 46.93 2.00 -13.59
C THR A 332 47.72 2.93 -12.67
N THR A 333 47.19 3.30 -11.51
CA THR A 333 48.02 3.84 -10.42
C THR A 333 48.12 2.80 -9.32
N SER A 334 49.27 2.11 -9.32
CA SER A 334 49.73 1.29 -8.21
C SER A 334 50.08 2.17 -7.00
N PRO A 335 49.99 1.66 -5.76
CA PRO A 335 50.37 2.37 -4.55
C PRO A 335 51.84 2.11 -4.22
N ASP A 336 52.62 3.16 -3.97
CA ASP A 336 53.84 3.04 -3.18
C ASP A 336 54.22 4.40 -2.56
N ALA A 337 54.06 4.51 -1.25
CA ALA A 337 54.79 5.46 -0.43
C ALA A 337 54.96 4.85 0.97
N THR A 338 56.11 4.21 1.09
CA THR A 338 56.79 3.76 2.29
C THR A 338 56.88 4.91 3.31
N GLY A 339 56.26 4.74 4.48
CA GLY A 339 56.38 5.63 5.63
C GLY A 339 56.81 4.82 6.85
N VAL A 340 58.12 4.67 7.00
CA VAL A 340 58.81 3.95 8.08
C VAL A 340 58.83 4.80 9.37
N GLY A 341 58.56 4.14 10.52
CA GLY A 341 58.98 4.56 11.86
C GLY A 341 57.92 5.38 12.63
N LEU A 342 57.63 5.15 13.92
CA LEU A 342 58.32 4.47 15.01
C LEU A 342 57.29 4.06 16.08
N LEU A 343 57.58 2.93 16.75
CA LEU A 343 56.91 2.43 17.95
C LEU A 343 57.14 3.34 19.19
N PRO A 344 56.35 3.15 20.27
CA PRO A 344 56.16 4.07 21.39
C PRO A 344 57.11 3.80 22.56
N PRO A 345 57.05 4.63 23.62
CA PRO A 345 57.21 4.11 24.97
C PRO A 345 56.01 4.42 25.87
N SER A 346 55.38 3.35 26.37
CA SER A 346 54.79 3.30 27.72
C SER A 346 55.92 3.04 28.75
N PRO A 347 55.66 3.01 30.07
CA PRO A 347 54.79 3.82 30.92
C PRO A 347 55.57 4.42 32.13
N SER A 348 54.91 5.22 32.94
CA SER A 348 55.15 5.35 34.40
C SER A 348 53.83 5.62 35.10
#